data_AF-A0A3D0X5Q4-F1
#
_entry.id   AF-A0A3D0X5Q4-F1
#
_cell.length_a   1.000
_cell.length_b   1.000
_cell.length_c   1.000
_cell.angle_alpha   90.00
_cell.angle_beta   90.00
_cell.angle_gamma   90.00
#
_symmetry.space_group_name_H-M   'P 1'
#
loop_
_entity.id
_entity.type
_entity.pdbx_description
1 polymer ?
#
loop_
_entity_poly.entity_id
_entity_poly.type
_entity_poly.pdbx_seq_one_letter_code
_entity_poly.pdbx_strand_id
1 'polypeptide(L)'
;MPDKSYIAIDLKSFYASVECVERGLDPLTTNLVVADESRTAKTICLAATPALKSYGIPGRARLFEVIQKVKEANMLRKATAPRHILEGESYDANELAANPSLAI
;
A
#
# COMPACT_ATOMS: atom_id res chain seq x y z
N MET A 1 15.31 27.75 36.51
CA MET A 1 14.05 27.61 35.73
C MET A 1 13.75 26.12 35.68
N PRO A 2 12.48 25.68 35.79
CA PRO A 2 12.17 24.26 35.61
C PRO A 2 12.52 23.85 34.17
N ASP A 3 13.06 22.65 34.01
CA ASP A 3 13.36 22.09 32.69
C ASP A 3 12.08 21.95 31.89
N LYS A 4 12.12 22.42 30.63
CA LYS A 4 10.98 22.32 29.71
C LYS A 4 11.16 21.07 28.86
N SER A 5 10.12 20.23 28.81
CA SER A 5 10.03 19.09 27.89
C SER A 5 9.10 19.44 26.74
N TYR A 6 9.50 19.09 25.51
CA TYR A 6 8.73 19.29 24.29
C TYR A 6 8.52 17.95 23.59
N ILE A 7 7.32 17.72 23.06
CA ILE A 7 6.97 16.51 22.31
C ILE A 7 6.33 16.94 20.97
N ALA A 8 6.71 16.26 19.89
CA ALA A 8 6.07 16.36 18.58
C ALA A 8 5.55 14.98 18.18
N ILE A 9 4.29 14.92 17.73
CA ILE A 9 3.61 13.68 17.32
C ILE A 9 3.21 13.84 15.85
N ASP A 10 3.62 12.87 15.04
CA ASP A 10 3.28 12.76 13.62
C ASP A 10 2.55 11.45 13.35
N LEU A 11 1.50 11.50 12.53
CA LEU A 11 0.68 10.34 12.20
C LEU A 11 1.19 9.69 10.90
N LYS A 12 1.71 8.47 11.03
CA LYS A 12 2.25 7.71 9.90
C LYS A 12 1.16 7.43 8.87
N SER A 13 1.42 7.80 7.62
CA SER A 13 0.54 7.52 6.47
C SER A 13 -0.90 8.04 6.66
N PHE A 14 -1.06 9.20 7.30
CA PHE A 14 -2.35 9.76 7.74
C PHE A 14 -3.52 9.56 6.77
N TYR A 15 -3.44 10.06 5.53
CA TYR A 15 -4.56 9.93 4.59
C TYR A 15 -4.89 8.48 4.25
N ALA A 16 -3.89 7.61 4.08
CA ALA A 16 -4.16 6.21 3.82
C ALA A 16 -4.82 5.52 5.02
N SER A 17 -4.47 5.92 6.23
CA SER A 17 -5.08 5.41 7.47
C SER A 17 -6.54 5.85 7.59
N VAL A 18 -6.85 7.11 7.31
CA VAL A 18 -8.24 7.62 7.29
C VAL A 18 -9.08 6.86 6.26
N GLU A 19 -8.57 6.75 5.03
CA GLU A 19 -9.22 6.05 3.92
C GLU A 19 -9.47 4.56 4.19
N CYS A 20 -8.58 3.89 4.94
CA CYS A 20 -8.82 2.51 5.39
C CYS A 20 -9.94 2.46 6.43
N VAL A 21 -9.86 3.28 7.48
CA VAL A 21 -10.82 3.29 8.59
C VAL A 21 -12.23 3.64 8.11
N GLU A 22 -12.38 4.63 7.22
CA GLU A 22 -13.69 4.99 6.65
C GLU A 22 -14.31 3.85 5.82
N ARG A 23 -13.49 2.96 5.27
CA ARG A 23 -13.92 1.75 4.55
C ARG A 23 -14.04 0.50 5.42
N GLY A 24 -13.79 0.61 6.73
CA GLY A 24 -13.78 -0.54 7.65
C GLY A 24 -12.59 -1.50 7.46
N LEU A 25 -11.49 -1.01 6.91
CA LEU A 25 -10.27 -1.77 6.60
C LEU A 25 -9.17 -1.52 7.65
N ASP A 26 -8.30 -2.50 7.86
CA ASP A 26 -7.12 -2.34 8.72
C ASP A 26 -5.97 -1.63 7.96
N PRO A 27 -5.55 -0.43 8.38
CA PRO A 27 -4.50 0.33 7.70
C PRO A 27 -3.11 -0.31 7.75
N LEU A 28 -2.89 -1.31 8.61
CA LEU A 28 -1.61 -2.01 8.73
C LEU A 28 -1.47 -3.15 7.72
N THR A 29 -2.58 -3.77 7.31
CA THR A 29 -2.58 -4.95 6.43
C THR A 29 -3.08 -4.64 5.03
N THR A 30 -3.90 -3.60 4.86
CA THR A 30 -4.49 -3.24 3.57
C THR A 30 -3.47 -2.61 2.64
N ASN A 31 -3.40 -3.07 1.39
CA ASN A 31 -2.62 -2.49 0.30
C ASN A 31 -3.38 -1.32 -0.34
N LEU A 32 -3.23 -0.12 0.24
CA LEU A 32 -3.90 1.10 -0.23
C LEU A 32 -2.93 2.26 -0.47
N VAL A 33 -3.17 3.02 -1.55
CA VAL A 33 -2.53 4.30 -1.88
C VAL A 33 -3.60 5.38 -2.08
N VAL A 34 -3.29 6.60 -1.66
CA VAL A 34 -4.12 7.79 -1.88
C VAL A 34 -3.45 8.66 -2.93
N ALA A 35 -4.13 8.88 -4.06
CA ALA A 35 -3.67 9.70 -5.17
C ALA A 35 -4.86 10.30 -5.94
N ASP A 36 -4.66 11.42 -6.62
CA ASP A 36 -5.67 12.03 -7.49
C ASP A 36 -5.52 11.53 -8.93
N GLU A 37 -6.27 10.47 -9.26
CA GLU A 37 -6.25 9.82 -10.56
C GLU A 37 -6.85 10.67 -11.70
N SER A 38 -7.66 11.68 -11.37
CA SER A 38 -8.32 12.55 -12.37
C SER A 38 -7.33 13.38 -13.18
N ARG A 39 -6.11 13.59 -12.66
CA ARG A 39 -5.05 14.36 -13.33
C ARG A 39 -4.35 13.50 -14.38
N THR A 40 -3.50 12.57 -13.92
CA THR A 40 -2.80 11.53 -14.71
C THR A 40 -2.15 10.53 -13.76
N ALA A 41 -1.66 9.39 -14.27
CA ALA A 41 -0.78 8.49 -13.51
C ALA A 41 0.56 9.12 -13.07
N LYS A 42 0.93 10.32 -13.56
CA LYS A 42 2.11 11.09 -13.09
C LYS A 42 1.81 11.91 -11.83
N THR A 43 0.59 11.86 -11.31
CA THR A 43 0.21 12.49 -10.04
C THR A 43 1.07 11.97 -8.88
N ILE A 44 1.25 12.80 -7.87
CA ILE A 44 1.95 12.41 -6.64
C ILE A 44 1.02 11.58 -5.77
N CYS A 45 1.54 10.52 -5.17
CA CYS A 45 0.82 9.79 -4.12
C CYS A 45 0.90 10.61 -2.83
N LEU A 46 -0.25 10.88 -2.22
CA LEU A 46 -0.35 11.64 -0.99
C LEU A 46 -0.01 10.79 0.23
N ALA A 47 -0.42 9.52 0.22
CA ALA A 47 -0.10 8.55 1.25
C ALA A 47 -0.16 7.13 0.69
N ALA A 48 0.55 6.21 1.33
CA ALA A 48 0.43 4.77 1.09
C ALA A 48 0.56 4.02 2.42
N THR A 49 -0.22 2.96 2.57
CA THR A 49 -0.21 2.04 3.72
C THR A 49 1.16 1.37 3.90
N PRO A 50 1.52 0.93 5.12
CA PRO A 50 2.73 0.16 5.37
C PRO A 50 2.81 -1.13 4.54
N ALA A 51 1.70 -1.86 4.40
CA ALA A 51 1.60 -3.06 3.57
C ALA A 51 1.99 -2.78 2.11
N LEU A 52 1.40 -1.74 1.50
CA LEU A 52 1.75 -1.41 0.12
C LEU A 52 3.21 -0.95 0.01
N LYS A 53 3.71 -0.18 0.98
CA LYS A 53 5.12 0.27 1.01
C LYS A 53 6.12 -0.88 1.11
N SER A 54 5.75 -2.05 1.63
CA SER A 54 6.69 -3.19 1.72
C SER A 54 7.11 -3.74 0.37
N TYR A 55 6.41 -3.41 -0.72
CA TYR A 55 6.82 -3.73 -2.09
C TYR A 55 7.90 -2.80 -2.66
N GLY A 56 8.55 -1.99 -1.82
CA GLY A 56 9.65 -1.11 -2.23
C GLY A 56 9.20 0.19 -2.90
N ILE A 57 8.00 0.67 -2.57
CA ILE A 57 7.47 1.94 -3.06
C ILE A 57 8.16 3.10 -2.32
N PRO A 58 8.74 4.09 -3.03
CA PRO A 58 9.45 5.19 -2.38
C PRO A 58 8.48 6.15 -1.67
N GLY A 59 8.99 6.88 -0.67
CA GLY A 59 8.17 7.78 0.16
C GLY A 59 7.50 8.94 -0.59
N ARG A 60 7.96 9.28 -1.81
CA ARG A 60 7.34 10.29 -2.70
C ARG A 60 7.04 9.72 -4.09
N ALA A 61 6.45 8.54 -4.12
CA ALA A 61 6.11 7.87 -5.37
C ALA A 61 5.07 8.64 -6.19
N ARG A 62 5.16 8.49 -7.51
CA ARG A 62 4.09 8.80 -8.46
C ARG A 62 3.21 7.58 -8.66
N LEU A 63 1.95 7.79 -9.03
CA LEU A 63 0.99 6.70 -9.16
C LEU A 63 1.46 5.62 -10.17
N PHE A 64 2.11 6.01 -11.27
CA PHE A 64 2.67 5.05 -12.21
C PHE A 64 3.79 4.17 -11.62
N GLU A 65 4.58 4.69 -10.67
CA GLU A 65 5.64 3.91 -10.01
C GLU A 65 5.02 2.88 -9.06
N VAL A 66 3.94 3.25 -8.36
CA VAL A 66 3.15 2.33 -7.54
C VAL A 66 2.56 1.21 -8.40
N ILE A 67 1.89 1.56 -9.50
CA ILE A 67 1.33 0.60 -10.45
C ILE A 67 2.42 -0.35 -10.97
N GLN A 68 3.60 0.17 -11.30
CA GLN A 68 4.72 -0.64 -11.76
C GLN A 68 5.22 -1.61 -10.68
N LYS A 69 5.33 -1.16 -9.43
CA LYS A 69 5.74 -2.01 -8.30
C LYS A 69 4.72 -3.11 -7.99
N VAL A 70 3.43 -2.80 -8.06
CA VAL A 70 2.36 -3.81 -7.89
C VAL A 70 2.40 -4.83 -9.03
N LYS A 71 2.62 -4.40 -10.28
CA LYS A 71 2.82 -5.32 -11.42
C LYS A 71 4.02 -6.24 -11.22
N GLU A 72 5.15 -5.70 -10.77
CA GLU A 72 6.35 -6.49 -10.44
C GLU A 72 6.06 -7.53 -9.36
N ALA A 73 5.37 -7.13 -8.28
CA ALA A 73 4.97 -8.04 -7.22
C ALA A 73 4.01 -9.13 -7.72
N ASN A 74 3.03 -8.79 -8.55
CA ASN A 74 2.09 -9.75 -9.14
C ASN A 74 2.76 -10.72 -10.13
N MET A 75 3.79 -10.29 -10.85
CA MET A 75 4.61 -11.20 -11.66
C MET A 75 5.34 -12.24 -10.81
N LEU A 76 5.91 -11.82 -9.68
CA LEU A 76 6.57 -12.72 -8.72
C LEU A 76 5.58 -13.69 -8.09
N ARG A 77 4.40 -13.20 -7.68
CA ARG A 77 3.32 -14.04 -7.14
C ARG A 77 2.82 -15.06 -8.17
N LYS A 78 2.63 -14.65 -9.42
CA LYS A 78 2.26 -15.56 -10.51
C LYS A 78 3.31 -16.66 -10.73
N ALA A 79 4.60 -16.36 -10.56
CA ALA A 79 5.65 -17.37 -10.70
C ALA A 79 5.58 -18.46 -9.62
N THR A 80 5.08 -18.14 -8.42
CA THR A 80 4.96 -19.09 -7.30
C THR A 80 3.56 -19.67 -7.12
N ALA A 81 2.55 -19.11 -7.81
CA ALA A 81 1.18 -19.60 -7.77
C ALA A 81 1.03 -20.99 -8.41
N PRO A 82 0.14 -21.86 -7.89
CA PRO A 82 -0.28 -23.09 -8.54
C PRO A 82 -0.61 -22.87 -10.03
N ARG A 83 -0.03 -23.70 -10.89
CA ARG A 83 -0.17 -23.63 -12.36
C ARG A 83 0.28 -22.30 -12.99
N HIS A 84 0.98 -21.45 -12.24
CA HIS A 84 1.37 -20.10 -12.63
C HIS A 84 0.19 -19.19 -13.00
N ILE A 85 -0.93 -19.35 -12.30
CA ILE A 85 -2.16 -18.59 -12.55
C ILE A 85 -2.58 -17.88 -11.26
N LEU A 86 -2.90 -16.59 -11.40
CA LEU A 86 -3.59 -15.83 -10.35
C LEU A 86 -5.10 -15.94 -10.61
N GLU A 87 -5.86 -16.41 -9.63
CA GLU A 87 -7.28 -16.78 -9.75
C GLU A 87 -8.22 -15.78 -9.05
N GLY A 88 -7.66 -14.75 -8.44
CA GLY A 88 -8.40 -13.68 -7.79
C GLY A 88 -7.48 -12.54 -7.39
N GLU A 89 -8.02 -11.60 -6.64
CA GLU A 89 -7.30 -10.45 -6.09
C GLU A 89 -7.65 -10.25 -4.62
N SER A 90 -6.74 -9.67 -3.85
CA SER A 90 -7.00 -9.21 -2.49
C SER A 90 -6.12 -8.01 -2.17
N TYR A 91 -6.70 -7.03 -1.50
CA TYR A 91 -5.95 -5.91 -0.94
C TYR A 91 -5.35 -6.26 0.43
N ASP A 92 -5.76 -7.34 1.12
CA ASP A 92 -5.28 -7.66 2.46
C ASP A 92 -3.98 -8.49 2.42
N ALA A 93 -2.94 -7.99 3.08
CA ALA A 93 -1.63 -8.64 3.10
C ALA A 93 -1.64 -10.04 3.75
N ASN A 94 -2.53 -10.31 4.70
CA ASN A 94 -2.63 -11.62 5.34
C ASN A 94 -3.28 -12.63 4.39
N GLU A 95 -4.33 -12.23 3.68
CA GLU A 95 -4.95 -13.07 2.64
C GLU A 95 -3.95 -13.38 1.52
N LEU A 96 -3.21 -12.37 1.08
CA LEU A 96 -2.15 -12.51 0.08
C LEU A 96 -1.01 -13.43 0.55
N ALA A 97 -0.67 -13.42 1.84
CA ALA A 97 0.33 -14.31 2.41
C ALA A 97 -0.18 -15.76 2.52
N ALA A 98 -1.46 -15.94 2.86
CA ALA A 98 -2.09 -17.24 2.98
C ALA A 98 -2.37 -17.91 1.63
N ASN A 99 -2.63 -17.12 0.57
CA ASN A 99 -2.98 -17.63 -0.74
C ASN A 99 -2.07 -17.06 -1.85
N PRO A 100 -1.14 -17.86 -2.41
CA PRO A 100 -0.24 -17.40 -3.48
C PRO A 100 -0.94 -17.16 -4.82
N SER A 101 -2.17 -17.66 -5.01
CA SER A 101 -2.96 -17.47 -6.24
C SER A 101 -3.68 -16.12 -6.29
N LEU A 102 -3.61 -15.28 -5.25
CA LEU A 102 -4.23 -13.96 -5.26
C LEU A 102 -3.27 -12.90 -5.81
N ALA A 103 -3.75 -12.06 -6.72
CA ALA A 103 -3.09 -10.81 -7.09
C ALA A 103 -3.26 -9.77 -5.98
N ILE A 104 -2.26 -8.91 -5.81
CA ILE A 104 -2.35 -7.65 -5.06
C ILE A 104 -3.18 -6.66 -5.88
#